data_AF-A0A0N1GB30-F1
#
_entry.id   AF-A0A0N1GB30-F1
#
_cell.length_a   1.000
_cell.length_b   1.000
_cell.length_c   1.000
_cell.angle_alpha   90.00
_cell.angle_beta   90.00
_cell.angle_gamma   90.00
#
_symmetry.space_group_name_H-M   'P 1'
#
loop_
_entity.id
_entity.type
_entity.pdbx_description
1 polymer ?
#
loop_
_entity_poly.entity_id
_entity_poly.type
_entity_poly.pdbx_seq_one_letter_code
_entity_poly.pdbx_strand_id
1 'polypeptide(L)'
;MPACPETERFAALLRSLKNRSGLSYEALAKKTGTAGSTLHRYCRGTSVPQDYGSVHRFATACGATPDELRTLHRQWALADAARTEPGTGTGTESDADVVEGVEGVDLVDSDGAEEPEAVEPGAAEPKAVEVGPVRPVRQGRFRLDQFRQGRFRVVVIGAVVLTLGVSAWALTTDHPSSGSSGGSAADGRLLFSAACQPVVAMGQHDACVGEVQRLLHAKGADIDVDSDFGPQTLRRVTAFQVFSGLQPNGVVGDATKKALYTSNVRMTVWPPAKVRQHIRAVFTDAPDAAVAIADCQSFLDPLHILPNTNGTRNWGLFQISDLRLRELGGTPRQALDPEWNIRAAQRLWSKKRDFHDWPNCERAVKGAATTAPAR
;
A
#
# COMPACT_ATOMS: atom_id res chain seq x y z
N MET A 1 1.69 -4.50 31.00
CA MET A 1 1.10 -3.22 30.56
C MET A 1 -0.27 -3.51 29.97
N PRO A 2 -1.32 -2.73 30.27
CA PRO A 2 -2.58 -2.88 29.55
C PRO A 2 -2.29 -2.69 28.05
N ALA A 3 -2.84 -3.57 27.21
CA ALA A 3 -2.73 -3.41 25.78
C ALA A 3 -3.32 -2.05 25.39
N CYS A 4 -2.60 -1.30 24.56
CA CYS A 4 -3.10 -0.06 23.97
C CYS A 4 -4.53 -0.31 23.43
N PRO A 5 -5.54 0.52 23.76
CA PRO A 5 -6.93 0.27 23.40
C PRO A 5 -7.13 0.02 21.90
N GLU A 6 -6.37 0.71 21.05
CA GLU A 6 -6.34 0.56 19.60
C GLU A 6 -5.84 -0.84 19.21
N THR A 7 -4.74 -1.29 19.81
CA THR A 7 -4.18 -2.63 19.59
C THR A 7 -5.15 -3.73 20.02
N GLU A 8 -5.85 -3.54 21.14
CA GLU A 8 -6.82 -4.52 21.64
C GLU A 8 -8.07 -4.60 20.75
N ARG A 9 -8.60 -3.46 20.27
CA ARG A 9 -9.70 -3.44 19.29
C ARG A 9 -9.32 -4.17 18.01
N PHE A 10 -8.12 -3.92 17.50
CA PHE A 10 -7.59 -4.63 16.33
C PHE A 10 -7.45 -6.14 16.58
N ALA A 11 -6.85 -6.54 17.71
CA ALA A 11 -6.67 -7.94 18.09
C ALA A 11 -8.02 -8.67 18.27
N ALA A 12 -9.03 -8.00 18.84
CA ALA A 12 -10.37 -8.53 19.01
C ALA A 12 -11.04 -8.87 17.67
N LEU A 13 -10.88 -8.03 16.63
CA LEU A 13 -11.36 -8.34 15.29
C LEU A 13 -10.67 -9.57 14.69
N LEU A 14 -9.33 -9.66 14.82
CA LEU A 14 -8.60 -10.83 14.34
C LEU A 14 -9.05 -12.13 15.03
N ARG A 15 -9.27 -12.08 16.36
CA ARG A 15 -9.81 -13.21 17.12
C ARG A 15 -11.20 -13.60 16.64
N SER A 16 -12.09 -12.63 16.39
CA SER A 16 -13.44 -12.88 15.90
C SER A 16 -13.41 -13.61 14.54
N LEU A 17 -12.60 -13.13 13.59
CA LEU A 17 -12.41 -13.77 12.28
C LEU A 17 -11.86 -15.20 12.41
N LYS A 18 -10.83 -15.40 13.25
CA LYS A 18 -10.22 -16.72 13.48
C LYS A 18 -11.14 -17.71 14.19
N ASN A 19 -12.02 -17.23 15.07
CA ASN A 19 -12.98 -18.10 15.76
C ASN A 19 -14.07 -18.55 14.79
N ARG A 20 -14.56 -17.65 13.93
CA ARG A 20 -15.57 -17.96 12.90
C ARG A 20 -15.05 -18.91 11.81
N SER A 21 -13.76 -18.83 11.46
CA SER A 21 -13.20 -19.67 10.39
C SER A 21 -13.03 -21.13 10.76
N GLY A 22 -13.02 -21.47 12.06
CA GLY A 22 -12.78 -22.83 12.56
C GLY A 22 -11.33 -23.32 12.37
N LEU A 23 -10.42 -22.49 11.82
CA LEU A 23 -9.05 -22.89 11.53
C LEU A 23 -8.16 -22.80 12.78
N SER A 24 -7.20 -23.74 12.92
CA SER A 24 -6.13 -23.65 13.90
C SER A 24 -5.07 -22.61 13.48
N TYR A 25 -4.27 -22.12 14.43
CA TYR A 25 -3.14 -21.23 14.09
C TYR A 25 -2.11 -21.91 13.18
N GLU A 26 -1.93 -23.23 13.30
CA GLU A 26 -1.05 -24.00 12.42
C GLU A 26 -1.60 -24.07 10.98
N ALA A 27 -2.90 -24.31 10.82
CA ALA A 27 -3.55 -24.31 9.51
C ALA A 27 -3.49 -22.92 8.84
N LEU A 28 -3.71 -21.86 9.63
CA LEU A 28 -3.56 -20.48 9.15
C LEU A 28 -2.10 -20.15 8.80
N ALA A 29 -1.13 -20.65 9.57
CA ALA A 29 0.28 -20.45 9.28
C ALA A 29 0.68 -21.01 7.91
N LYS A 30 0.25 -22.25 7.62
CA LYS A 30 0.47 -22.91 6.31
C LYS A 30 -0.18 -22.13 5.16
N LYS A 31 -1.38 -21.57 5.36
CA LYS A 31 -2.11 -20.79 4.33
C LYS A 31 -1.55 -19.38 4.09
N THR A 32 -0.98 -18.75 5.11
CA THR A 32 -0.60 -17.33 5.07
C THR A 32 0.91 -17.10 4.92
N GLY A 33 1.72 -18.15 5.09
CA GLY A 33 3.19 -18.07 5.11
C GLY A 33 3.73 -17.37 6.36
N THR A 34 2.94 -17.25 7.43
CA THR A 34 3.31 -16.57 8.68
C THR A 34 3.36 -17.59 9.82
N ALA A 35 4.40 -17.57 10.66
CA ALA A 35 4.52 -18.51 11.78
C ALA A 35 3.29 -18.47 12.71
N GLY A 36 2.83 -19.65 13.16
CA GLY A 36 1.63 -19.76 14.02
C GLY A 36 1.75 -18.99 15.33
N SER A 37 2.94 -18.97 15.93
CA SER A 37 3.25 -18.16 17.12
C SER A 37 3.08 -16.65 16.87
N THR A 38 3.44 -16.17 15.68
CA THR A 38 3.26 -14.78 15.26
C THR A 38 1.78 -14.44 15.10
N LEU A 39 1.01 -15.30 14.44
CA LEU A 39 -0.45 -15.12 14.31
C LEU A 39 -1.14 -15.11 15.69
N HIS A 40 -0.68 -15.96 16.60
CA HIS A 40 -1.18 -15.99 17.97
C HIS A 40 -0.88 -14.69 18.73
N ARG A 41 0.31 -14.10 18.57
CA ARG A 41 0.65 -12.78 19.15
C ARG A 41 -0.25 -11.66 18.59
N TYR A 42 -0.52 -11.66 17.28
CA TYR A 42 -1.44 -10.69 16.66
C TYR A 42 -2.85 -10.80 17.25
N CYS A 43 -3.40 -12.01 17.34
CA CYS A 43 -4.69 -12.24 17.96
C CYS A 43 -4.71 -11.92 19.46
N ARG A 44 -3.59 -12.04 20.17
CA ARG A 44 -3.49 -11.64 21.59
C ARG A 44 -3.29 -10.14 21.79
N GLY A 45 -3.02 -9.38 20.74
CA GLY A 45 -2.72 -7.95 20.84
C GLY A 45 -1.35 -7.66 21.46
N THR A 46 -0.44 -8.64 21.51
CA THR A 46 0.93 -8.44 22.00
C THR A 46 1.87 -7.93 20.92
N SER A 47 1.47 -7.98 19.65
CA SER A 47 2.15 -7.32 18.54
C SER A 47 1.16 -6.93 17.44
N VAL A 48 1.49 -5.87 16.68
CA VAL A 48 0.73 -5.44 15.50
C VAL A 48 1.61 -5.66 14.26
N PRO A 49 1.07 -6.23 13.16
CA PRO A 49 1.83 -6.37 11.91
C PRO A 49 2.31 -5.02 11.38
N GLN A 50 3.53 -4.98 10.85
CA GLN A 50 4.12 -3.77 10.24
C GLN A 50 3.48 -3.42 8.88
N ASP A 51 2.89 -4.42 8.22
CA ASP A 51 2.26 -4.29 6.92
C ASP A 51 0.82 -4.82 6.97
N TYR A 52 -0.07 -4.15 6.22
CA TYR A 52 -1.45 -4.60 6.12
C TYR A 52 -1.61 -5.88 5.32
N GLY A 53 -0.68 -6.24 4.43
CA GLY A 53 -0.86 -7.45 3.62
C GLY A 53 -0.89 -8.71 4.47
N SER A 54 -0.05 -8.80 5.52
CA SER A 54 -0.06 -9.90 6.49
C SER A 54 -1.41 -10.01 7.21
N VAL A 55 -2.02 -8.86 7.53
CA VAL A 55 -3.39 -8.77 8.07
C VAL A 55 -4.43 -9.24 7.05
N HIS A 56 -4.32 -8.77 5.81
CA HIS A 56 -5.22 -9.12 4.72
C HIS A 56 -5.20 -10.62 4.43
N ARG A 57 -4.02 -11.27 4.30
CA ARG A 57 -3.94 -12.74 4.11
C ARG A 57 -4.61 -13.50 5.23
N PHE A 58 -4.34 -13.13 6.46
CA PHE A 58 -4.95 -13.75 7.62
C PHE A 58 -6.48 -13.64 7.56
N ALA A 59 -6.99 -12.43 7.31
CA ALA A 59 -8.42 -12.17 7.25
C ALA A 59 -9.10 -12.89 6.07
N THR A 60 -8.50 -12.87 4.88
CA THR A 60 -9.00 -13.61 3.70
C THR A 60 -8.97 -15.12 3.94
N ALA A 61 -7.92 -15.66 4.56
CA ALA A 61 -7.85 -17.08 4.93
C ALA A 61 -8.95 -17.47 5.94
N CYS A 62 -9.39 -16.51 6.76
CA CYS A 62 -10.52 -16.66 7.67
C CYS A 62 -11.89 -16.37 7.03
N GLY A 63 -11.95 -16.05 5.73
CA GLY A 63 -13.20 -15.77 5.02
C GLY A 63 -13.80 -14.40 5.31
N ALA A 64 -12.97 -13.38 5.56
CA ALA A 64 -13.44 -12.01 5.77
C ALA A 64 -14.12 -11.43 4.50
N THR A 65 -15.22 -10.71 4.69
CA THR A 65 -15.91 -9.98 3.61
C THR A 65 -15.17 -8.69 3.25
N PRO A 66 -15.45 -8.07 2.09
CA PRO A 66 -14.85 -6.77 1.72
C PRO A 66 -15.07 -5.67 2.78
N ASP A 67 -16.21 -5.66 3.46
CA ASP A 67 -16.56 -4.65 4.47
C ASP A 67 -15.79 -4.87 5.78
N GLU A 68 -15.61 -6.14 6.15
CA GLU A 68 -14.77 -6.53 7.28
C GLU A 68 -13.30 -6.18 7.02
N LEU A 69 -12.81 -6.39 5.79
CA LEU A 69 -11.46 -5.99 5.41
C LEU A 69 -11.25 -4.47 5.51
N ARG A 70 -12.23 -3.64 5.10
CA ARG A 70 -12.12 -2.18 5.26
C ARG A 70 -12.11 -1.77 6.73
N THR A 71 -12.96 -2.39 7.54
CA THR A 71 -13.02 -2.15 8.99
C THR A 71 -11.69 -2.55 9.67
N LEU A 72 -11.17 -3.72 9.29
CA LEU A 72 -9.91 -4.25 9.81
C LEU A 72 -8.72 -3.38 9.41
N HIS A 73 -8.68 -2.87 8.17
CA HIS A 73 -7.67 -1.92 7.71
C HIS A 73 -7.66 -0.65 8.58
N ARG A 74 -8.85 -0.09 8.88
CA ARG A 74 -8.95 1.09 9.76
C ARG A 74 -8.43 0.80 11.18
N GLN A 75 -8.80 -0.33 11.77
CA GLN A 75 -8.32 -0.68 13.12
C GLN A 75 -6.82 -0.97 13.15
N TRP A 76 -6.30 -1.64 12.11
CA TRP A 76 -4.86 -1.82 11.94
C TRP A 76 -4.13 -0.48 11.84
N ALA A 77 -4.63 0.45 11.02
CA ALA A 77 -4.05 1.77 10.85
C ALA A 77 -3.98 2.56 12.18
N LEU A 78 -5.04 2.50 12.99
CA LEU A 78 -5.06 3.11 14.33
C LEU A 78 -4.04 2.47 15.28
N ALA A 79 -4.02 1.14 15.34
CA ALA A 79 -3.08 0.40 16.17
C ALA A 79 -1.62 0.63 15.73
N ASP A 80 -1.38 0.74 14.43
CA ASP A 80 -0.07 1.03 13.85
C ASP A 80 0.43 2.43 14.21
N ALA A 81 -0.42 3.45 14.08
CA ALA A 81 -0.11 4.81 14.49
C ALA A 81 0.22 4.90 15.98
N ALA A 82 -0.56 4.24 16.84
CA ALA A 82 -0.34 4.24 18.29
C ALA A 82 1.02 3.61 18.71
N ARG A 83 1.64 2.77 17.86
CA ARG A 83 3.01 2.26 18.10
C ARG A 83 4.11 3.26 17.78
N THR A 84 3.82 4.20 16.88
CA THR A 84 4.80 5.17 16.36
C THR A 84 4.84 6.44 17.20
N GLU A 85 3.83 6.68 18.02
CA GLU A 85 3.85 7.75 19.01
C GLU A 85 4.99 7.54 20.01
N PRO A 86 5.94 8.48 20.13
CA PRO A 86 6.93 8.42 21.20
C PRO A 86 6.20 8.63 22.53
N GLY A 87 5.95 7.53 23.23
CA GLY A 87 5.31 7.58 24.53
C GLY A 87 6.10 8.49 25.48
N THR A 88 5.41 9.45 26.10
CA THR A 88 5.78 9.97 27.41
C THR A 88 5.82 8.80 28.39
N GLY A 89 6.99 8.18 28.54
CA GLY A 89 7.18 7.01 29.39
C GLY A 89 8.49 6.29 29.12
N THR A 90 9.55 6.76 29.80
CA THR A 90 10.80 6.06 30.18
C THR A 90 11.46 5.17 29.13
N GLY A 91 12.63 5.63 28.67
CA GLY A 91 13.51 4.88 27.80
C GLY A 91 13.84 3.49 28.32
N THR A 92 13.95 2.56 27.38
CA THR A 92 14.90 1.46 27.48
C THR A 92 15.60 1.42 26.14
N GLU A 93 16.92 1.53 26.24
CA GLU A 93 17.85 1.61 25.13
C GLU A 93 17.70 0.44 24.16
N SER A 94 18.01 0.78 22.92
CA SER A 94 18.38 -0.12 21.84
C SER A 94 19.41 -1.15 22.33
N ASP A 95 19.02 -2.42 22.42
CA ASP A 95 20.00 -3.50 22.43
C ASP A 95 20.23 -3.92 20.97
N ALA A 96 21.27 -3.30 20.40
CA ALA A 96 21.92 -3.77 19.21
C ALA A 96 22.85 -4.91 19.67
N ASP A 97 22.39 -6.15 19.55
CA ASP A 97 23.24 -7.27 19.95
C ASP A 97 24.14 -7.71 18.79
N VAL A 98 25.39 -7.89 19.19
CA VAL A 98 26.62 -7.96 18.41
C VAL A 98 26.84 -9.39 17.93
N VAL A 99 27.40 -9.51 16.73
CA VAL A 99 27.92 -10.75 16.15
C VAL A 99 29.34 -10.95 16.67
N GLU A 100 29.55 -11.96 17.52
CA GLU A 100 30.78 -12.75 17.68
C GLU A 100 30.33 -14.16 18.06
N GLY A 101 30.77 -15.30 17.49
CA GLY A 101 32.07 -15.62 16.95
C GLY A 101 32.70 -16.68 17.87
N VAL A 102 32.38 -17.97 17.68
CA VAL A 102 33.21 -19.08 18.21
C VAL A 102 33.22 -20.24 17.22
N GLU A 103 34.39 -20.45 16.61
CA GLU A 103 34.79 -21.69 15.94
C GLU A 103 35.23 -22.75 16.95
N GLY A 104 34.97 -24.03 16.61
CA GLY A 104 35.93 -25.12 16.75
C GLY A 104 36.01 -25.88 18.08
N VAL A 105 35.53 -27.11 18.10
CA VAL A 105 36.34 -28.30 18.46
C VAL A 105 35.72 -29.58 17.91
N ASP A 106 36.59 -30.37 17.29
CA ASP A 106 36.37 -31.61 16.55
C ASP A 106 36.22 -32.88 17.43
N LEU A 107 35.43 -33.82 16.88
CA LEU A 107 35.58 -35.28 16.78
C LEU A 107 35.89 -36.14 18.02
N VAL A 108 35.01 -37.13 18.29
CA VAL A 108 35.39 -38.57 18.29
C VAL A 108 34.23 -39.46 17.79
N ASP A 109 34.64 -40.34 16.88
CA ASP A 109 34.06 -41.53 16.23
C ASP A 109 33.17 -42.47 17.08
N SER A 110 32.15 -43.05 16.44
CA SER A 110 31.98 -44.51 16.38
C SER A 110 30.98 -44.90 15.30
N ASP A 111 31.55 -45.50 14.27
CA ASP A 111 31.00 -46.38 13.23
C ASP A 111 29.94 -47.40 13.72
N GLY A 112 29.06 -47.84 12.81
CA GLY A 112 28.04 -48.85 13.06
C GLY A 112 26.90 -48.87 12.03
N ALA A 113 27.18 -49.49 10.88
CA ALA A 113 26.30 -49.67 9.72
C ALA A 113 24.96 -50.37 9.99
N GLU A 114 23.91 -49.95 9.27
CA GLU A 114 23.04 -50.87 8.51
C GLU A 114 22.20 -50.10 7.47
N GLU A 115 22.39 -50.47 6.21
CA GLU A 115 21.66 -50.03 5.03
C GLU A 115 20.39 -50.88 4.87
N PRO A 116 19.26 -50.29 4.44
CA PRO A 116 18.37 -51.06 3.58
C PRO A 116 17.98 -50.32 2.30
N GLU A 117 18.31 -51.01 1.21
CA GLU A 117 17.69 -51.12 -0.11
C GLU A 117 16.73 -50.03 -0.61
N ALA A 118 17.11 -49.53 -1.79
CA ALA A 118 16.28 -48.76 -2.71
C ALA A 118 15.06 -49.57 -3.18
N VAL A 119 13.88 -48.94 -3.06
CA VAL A 119 12.65 -49.37 -3.76
C VAL A 119 12.26 -48.27 -4.74
N GLU A 120 12.19 -48.63 -6.02
CA GLU A 120 11.84 -47.74 -7.12
C GLU A 120 10.40 -47.18 -7.02
N PRO A 121 10.16 -45.90 -7.39
CA PRO A 121 8.81 -45.36 -7.47
C PRO A 121 8.13 -45.80 -8.77
N GLY A 122 7.16 -46.71 -8.63
CA GLY A 122 6.24 -47.10 -9.70
C GLY A 122 5.36 -45.93 -10.17
N ALA A 123 5.28 -45.79 -11.49
CA ALA A 123 4.46 -44.82 -12.20
C ALA A 123 2.97 -45.00 -11.90
N ALA A 124 2.32 -43.92 -11.46
CA ALA A 124 0.86 -43.80 -11.46
C ALA A 124 0.48 -42.59 -12.33
N GLU A 125 -0.11 -42.87 -13.48
CA GLU A 125 -0.71 -41.88 -14.37
C GLU A 125 -1.90 -41.19 -13.68
N PRO A 126 -2.01 -39.84 -13.71
CA PRO A 126 -3.19 -39.16 -13.22
C PRO A 126 -4.34 -39.28 -14.23
N LYS A 127 -5.44 -39.90 -13.82
CA LYS A 127 -6.70 -39.94 -14.58
C LYS A 127 -7.24 -38.52 -14.80
N ALA A 128 -7.52 -38.22 -16.06
CA ALA A 128 -8.19 -37.00 -16.49
C ALA A 128 -9.59 -36.89 -15.87
N VAL A 129 -9.88 -35.74 -15.27
CA VAL A 129 -11.24 -35.32 -14.90
C VAL A 129 -11.83 -34.60 -16.10
N GLU A 130 -12.82 -35.20 -16.76
CA GLU A 130 -13.62 -34.54 -17.80
C GLU A 130 -14.41 -33.37 -17.18
N VAL A 131 -14.04 -32.15 -17.54
CA VAL A 131 -14.83 -30.95 -17.27
C VAL A 131 -15.81 -30.78 -18.44
N GLY A 132 -17.10 -31.03 -18.18
CA GLY A 132 -18.18 -30.81 -19.16
C GLY A 132 -18.28 -29.34 -19.62
N PRO A 133 -18.88 -29.08 -20.79
CA PRO A 133 -18.80 -27.78 -21.45
C PRO A 133 -19.55 -26.69 -20.66
N VAL A 134 -18.82 -25.65 -20.28
CA VAL A 134 -19.34 -24.41 -19.72
C VAL A 134 -20.10 -23.65 -20.81
N ARG A 135 -21.41 -23.43 -20.61
CA ARG A 135 -22.24 -22.61 -21.51
C ARG A 135 -21.75 -21.15 -21.51
N PRO A 136 -21.59 -20.50 -22.68
CA PRO A 136 -21.11 -19.13 -22.74
C PRO A 136 -22.15 -18.14 -22.19
N VAL A 137 -21.75 -17.36 -21.19
CA VAL A 137 -22.49 -16.20 -20.72
C VAL A 137 -22.44 -15.11 -21.79
N ARG A 138 -23.63 -14.66 -22.19
CA ARG A 138 -23.88 -13.67 -23.25
C ARG A 138 -23.32 -12.30 -22.81
N GLN A 139 -22.14 -11.93 -23.31
CA GLN A 139 -21.57 -10.60 -23.10
C GLN A 139 -22.40 -9.55 -23.86
N GLY A 140 -23.11 -8.71 -23.11
CA GLY A 140 -23.80 -7.54 -23.65
C GLY A 140 -22.80 -6.51 -24.17
N ARG A 141 -22.90 -6.20 -25.46
CA ARG A 141 -22.20 -5.09 -26.10
C ARG A 141 -22.69 -3.77 -25.52
N PHE A 142 -21.94 -3.16 -24.60
CA PHE A 142 -22.10 -1.74 -24.30
C PHE A 142 -21.44 -0.94 -25.42
N ARG A 143 -22.27 -0.31 -26.27
CA ARG A 143 -21.82 0.69 -27.22
C ARG A 143 -21.36 1.92 -26.44
N LEU A 144 -20.08 2.26 -26.57
CA LEU A 144 -19.59 3.60 -26.26
C LEU A 144 -19.96 4.48 -27.46
N ASP A 145 -21.08 5.18 -27.37
CA ASP A 145 -21.50 6.17 -28.37
C ASP A 145 -22.27 7.28 -27.65
N GLN A 146 -21.56 8.32 -27.21
CA GLN A 146 -21.96 9.72 -27.39
C GLN A 146 -20.93 10.67 -26.77
N PHE A 147 -20.05 11.14 -27.63
CA PHE A 147 -19.49 12.48 -27.52
C PHE A 147 -20.56 13.51 -27.95
N ARG A 148 -20.44 14.73 -27.41
CA ARG A 148 -20.90 16.03 -27.96
C ARG A 148 -22.38 16.42 -27.75
N GLN A 149 -22.60 17.36 -26.82
CA GLN A 149 -23.10 18.75 -27.05
C GLN A 149 -23.95 19.25 -25.88
N GLY A 150 -23.72 20.50 -25.45
CA GLY A 150 -24.63 21.17 -24.52
C GLY A 150 -24.04 22.38 -23.79
N ARG A 151 -23.66 23.42 -24.55
CA ARG A 151 -23.36 24.76 -24.02
C ARG A 151 -24.64 25.41 -23.47
N PHE A 152 -24.50 26.06 -22.31
CA PHE A 152 -25.30 27.17 -21.75
C PHE A 152 -26.80 26.98 -21.49
N ARG A 153 -27.19 27.19 -20.23
CA ARG A 153 -28.13 28.26 -19.81
C ARG A 153 -28.08 28.45 -18.28
N VAL A 154 -27.50 29.56 -17.87
CA VAL A 154 -27.67 30.16 -16.53
C VAL A 154 -29.09 30.70 -16.47
N VAL A 155 -29.86 30.32 -15.45
CA VAL A 155 -31.14 30.95 -15.12
C VAL A 155 -30.99 31.58 -13.75
N VAL A 156 -30.91 32.91 -13.73
CA VAL A 156 -31.05 33.74 -12.53
C VAL A 156 -32.54 33.92 -12.27
N ILE A 157 -33.03 33.47 -11.12
CA ILE A 157 -34.33 33.90 -10.59
C ILE A 157 -34.04 34.67 -9.31
N GLY A 158 -34.14 35.99 -9.42
CA GLY A 158 -34.26 36.87 -8.27
C GLY A 158 -35.70 36.87 -7.76
N ALA A 159 -35.86 36.76 -6.45
CA ALA A 159 -37.07 37.18 -5.76
C ALA A 159 -36.65 37.81 -4.43
N VAL A 160 -36.69 39.15 -4.42
CA VAL A 160 -36.66 39.99 -3.23
C VAL A 160 -38.02 39.91 -2.58
N VAL A 161 -38.08 39.56 -1.29
CA VAL A 161 -39.22 39.92 -0.43
C VAL A 161 -38.66 40.51 0.86
N LEU A 162 -38.88 41.82 0.99
CA LEU A 162 -38.72 42.60 2.21
C LEU A 162 -39.85 42.25 3.19
N THR A 163 -39.51 41.89 4.42
CA THR A 163 -40.37 42.14 5.58
C THR A 163 -39.54 42.72 6.73
N LEU A 164 -39.87 43.96 7.07
CA LEU A 164 -39.53 44.61 8.32
C LEU A 164 -40.43 44.05 9.42
N GLY A 165 -39.85 43.77 10.58
CA GLY A 165 -40.57 43.35 11.78
C GLY A 165 -39.70 43.52 13.01
N VAL A 166 -39.70 44.74 13.56
CA VAL A 166 -39.08 45.10 14.83
C VAL A 166 -39.90 44.50 15.97
N SER A 167 -39.23 43.82 16.90
CA SER A 167 -39.66 43.80 18.30
C SER A 167 -38.48 43.49 19.21
N ALA A 168 -38.05 44.53 19.92
CA ALA A 168 -37.13 44.49 21.03
C ALA A 168 -37.79 43.82 22.23
N TRP A 169 -37.09 42.86 22.85
CA TRP A 169 -37.25 42.52 24.25
C TRP A 169 -35.89 42.62 24.93
N ALA A 170 -35.90 43.38 26.03
CA ALA A 170 -34.74 43.80 26.77
C ALA A 170 -34.46 42.84 27.94
N LEU A 171 -33.16 42.75 28.28
CA LEU A 171 -32.57 42.41 29.59
C LEU A 171 -32.85 41.01 30.17
N THR A 172 -31.80 40.19 30.24
CA THR A 172 -31.30 39.67 31.54
C THR A 172 -29.90 39.04 31.40
N THR A 173 -29.04 39.43 32.36
CA THR A 173 -27.86 38.75 32.92
C THR A 173 -26.64 38.51 32.04
N ASP A 174 -25.69 39.44 32.16
CA ASP A 174 -24.25 39.15 32.15
C ASP A 174 -23.91 38.00 33.11
N HIS A 175 -23.28 36.95 32.57
CA HIS A 175 -22.39 36.05 33.31
C HIS A 175 -21.18 35.79 32.40
N PRO A 176 -20.05 36.51 32.57
CA PRO A 176 -18.82 36.08 31.95
C PRO A 176 -18.28 34.90 32.78
N SER A 177 -18.58 33.69 32.34
CA SER A 177 -17.75 32.53 32.68
C SER A 177 -16.43 32.67 31.95
N SER A 178 -15.50 33.40 32.57
CA SER A 178 -14.08 33.41 32.24
C SER A 178 -13.48 32.03 32.55
N GLY A 179 -13.83 31.05 31.70
CA GLY A 179 -13.09 29.81 31.53
C GLY A 179 -11.97 30.06 30.54
N SER A 180 -10.86 30.60 31.03
CA SER A 180 -9.59 30.64 30.30
C SER A 180 -9.05 29.21 30.17
N SER A 181 -9.54 28.46 29.19
CA SER A 181 -8.76 27.39 28.57
C SER A 181 -8.18 27.97 27.29
N GLY A 182 -6.88 28.25 27.32
CA GLY A 182 -6.13 28.78 26.17
C GLY A 182 -6.35 27.92 24.93
N GLY A 183 -7.27 28.35 24.08
CA GLY A 183 -7.35 27.93 22.70
C GLY A 183 -6.11 28.50 22.02
N SER A 184 -5.08 27.68 21.90
CA SER A 184 -4.01 27.88 20.93
C SER A 184 -4.70 28.27 19.62
N ALA A 185 -4.40 29.47 19.10
CA ALA A 185 -4.87 29.89 17.79
C ALA A 185 -4.65 28.72 16.84
N ALA A 186 -5.73 28.15 16.30
CA ALA A 186 -5.67 26.96 15.48
C ALA A 186 -4.63 27.21 14.38
N ASP A 187 -3.54 26.45 14.41
CA ASP A 187 -2.31 26.63 13.61
C ASP A 187 -2.54 26.43 12.09
N GLY A 188 -3.78 26.55 11.60
CA GLY A 188 -4.18 26.29 10.22
C GLY A 188 -3.99 24.83 9.77
N ARG A 189 -3.35 23.98 10.59
CA ARG A 189 -3.02 22.59 10.29
C ARG A 189 -4.23 21.68 10.50
N LEU A 190 -5.10 21.63 9.49
CA LEU A 190 -6.36 20.87 9.53
C LEU A 190 -6.19 19.41 10.00
N LEU A 191 -5.12 18.70 9.60
CA LEU A 191 -4.92 17.28 9.96
C LEU A 191 -4.74 17.03 11.47
N PHE A 192 -4.41 18.07 12.24
CA PHE A 192 -4.28 18.03 13.71
C PHE A 192 -5.50 18.62 14.45
N SER A 193 -6.52 19.04 13.71
CA SER A 193 -7.77 19.53 14.31
C SER A 193 -8.65 18.36 14.78
N ALA A 194 -9.58 18.65 15.68
CA ALA A 194 -10.58 17.69 16.16
C ALA A 194 -11.52 17.18 15.05
N ALA A 195 -11.56 17.83 13.88
CA ALA A 195 -12.34 17.38 12.73
C ALA A 195 -11.74 16.14 12.05
N CYS A 196 -10.43 15.93 12.20
CA CYS A 196 -9.73 14.82 11.56
C CYS A 196 -9.56 13.65 12.51
N GLN A 197 -9.77 12.44 11.97
CA GLN A 197 -9.48 11.21 12.69
C GLN A 197 -7.97 11.14 13.05
N PRO A 198 -7.60 10.37 14.09
CA PRO A 198 -6.19 10.15 14.44
C PRO A 198 -5.36 9.65 13.25
N VAL A 199 -5.98 8.86 12.37
CA VAL A 199 -5.37 8.39 11.11
C VAL A 199 -6.24 8.71 9.91
N VAL A 200 -5.59 9.15 8.83
CA VAL A 200 -6.20 9.28 7.50
C VAL A 200 -5.69 8.14 6.61
N ALA A 201 -6.59 7.34 6.04
CA ALA A 201 -6.24 6.09 5.37
C ALA A 201 -7.22 5.72 4.24
N MET A 202 -6.83 4.73 3.42
CA MET A 202 -7.60 4.26 2.27
C MET A 202 -9.08 3.97 2.59
N GLY A 203 -9.96 4.46 1.71
CA GLY A 203 -11.42 4.33 1.83
C GLY A 203 -12.11 5.46 2.61
N GLN A 204 -11.36 6.41 3.17
CA GLN A 204 -11.94 7.63 3.75
C GLN A 204 -12.28 8.64 2.64
N HIS A 205 -13.34 9.41 2.85
CA HIS A 205 -13.76 10.53 2.00
C HIS A 205 -14.17 11.72 2.88
N ASP A 206 -13.30 12.71 3.03
CA ASP A 206 -13.56 13.92 3.83
C ASP A 206 -12.54 15.04 3.56
N ALA A 207 -12.73 16.19 4.22
CA ALA A 207 -11.84 17.34 4.10
C ALA A 207 -10.39 17.05 4.55
N CYS A 208 -10.18 16.07 5.43
CA CYS A 208 -8.84 15.69 5.89
C CYS A 208 -8.08 14.93 4.80
N VAL A 209 -8.78 14.09 4.03
CA VAL A 209 -8.21 13.48 2.81
C VAL A 209 -7.85 14.56 1.79
N GLY A 210 -8.74 15.52 1.55
CA GLY A 210 -8.46 16.64 0.64
C GLY A 210 -7.20 17.43 1.03
N GLU A 211 -7.00 17.65 2.33
CA GLU A 211 -5.78 18.28 2.84
C GLU A 211 -4.52 17.43 2.64
N VAL A 212 -4.60 16.11 2.85
CA VAL A 212 -3.48 15.20 2.53
C VAL A 212 -3.09 15.31 1.05
N GLN A 213 -4.07 15.27 0.14
CA GLN A 213 -3.84 15.37 -1.31
C GLN A 213 -3.24 16.72 -1.68
N ARG A 214 -3.76 17.83 -1.12
CA ARG A 214 -3.22 19.17 -1.34
C ARG A 214 -1.76 19.29 -0.87
N LEU A 215 -1.42 18.73 0.28
CA LEU A 215 -0.05 18.74 0.79
C LEU A 215 0.87 17.89 -0.08
N LEU A 216 0.44 16.71 -0.54
CA LEU A 216 1.20 15.88 -1.48
C LEU A 216 1.42 16.59 -2.83
N HIS A 217 0.38 17.23 -3.37
CA HIS A 217 0.46 18.04 -4.58
C HIS A 217 1.49 19.17 -4.42
N ALA A 218 1.47 19.87 -3.28
CA ALA A 218 2.45 20.91 -2.96
C ALA A 218 3.91 20.39 -2.85
N LYS A 219 4.10 19.09 -2.55
CA LYS A 219 5.41 18.42 -2.58
C LYS A 219 5.79 17.95 -4.01
N GLY A 220 4.97 18.23 -5.01
CA GLY A 220 5.20 17.91 -6.42
C GLY A 220 4.74 16.51 -6.83
N ALA A 221 3.85 15.87 -6.05
CA ALA A 221 3.20 14.64 -6.48
C ALA A 221 2.13 14.94 -7.55
N ASP A 222 2.11 14.12 -8.61
CA ASP A 222 1.03 14.14 -9.60
C ASP A 222 -0.20 13.41 -9.02
N ILE A 223 -1.20 14.20 -8.60
CA ILE A 223 -2.42 13.75 -7.93
C ILE A 223 -3.52 14.82 -7.99
N ASP A 224 -4.76 14.38 -8.16
CA ASP A 224 -5.97 15.20 -8.05
C ASP A 224 -6.42 15.37 -6.59
N VAL A 225 -7.08 16.49 -6.27
CA VAL A 225 -7.64 16.76 -4.94
C VAL A 225 -9.16 16.55 -5.00
N ASP A 226 -9.58 15.29 -4.91
CA ASP A 226 -10.99 14.85 -4.95
C ASP A 226 -11.57 14.57 -3.56
N SER A 227 -10.74 14.67 -2.51
CA SER A 227 -11.09 14.30 -1.12
C SER A 227 -11.39 12.81 -0.93
N ASP A 228 -11.00 11.96 -1.88
CA ASP A 228 -11.15 10.51 -1.85
C ASP A 228 -9.81 9.79 -1.62
N PHE A 229 -9.72 9.00 -0.54
CA PHE A 229 -8.51 8.23 -0.28
C PHE A 229 -8.56 6.92 -1.07
N GLY A 230 -8.37 7.05 -2.38
CA GLY A 230 -8.28 5.94 -3.33
C GLY A 230 -6.87 5.39 -3.54
N PRO A 231 -6.69 4.50 -4.53
CA PRO A 231 -5.40 3.89 -4.85
C PRO A 231 -4.30 4.90 -5.22
N GLN A 232 -4.64 6.01 -5.89
CA GLN A 232 -3.65 7.04 -6.22
C GLN A 232 -3.15 7.77 -4.97
N THR A 233 -4.06 8.18 -4.08
CA THR A 233 -3.71 8.77 -2.77
C THR A 233 -2.82 7.81 -1.97
N LEU A 234 -3.14 6.52 -1.94
CA LEU A 234 -2.31 5.49 -1.29
C LEU A 234 -0.89 5.43 -1.87
N ARG A 235 -0.74 5.42 -3.19
CA ARG A 235 0.58 5.43 -3.85
C ARG A 235 1.39 6.66 -3.47
N ARG A 236 0.78 7.85 -3.51
CA ARG A 236 1.48 9.10 -3.19
C ARG A 236 1.84 9.20 -1.71
N VAL A 237 0.96 8.81 -0.79
CA VAL A 237 1.29 8.72 0.63
C VAL A 237 2.46 7.77 0.86
N THR A 238 2.42 6.58 0.25
CA THR A 238 3.49 5.57 0.41
C THR A 238 4.82 6.09 -0.14
N ALA A 239 4.82 6.71 -1.32
CA ALA A 239 6.01 7.33 -1.90
C ALA A 239 6.54 8.48 -1.01
N PHE A 240 5.65 9.35 -0.51
CA PHE A 240 6.01 10.43 0.41
C PHE A 240 6.70 9.90 1.68
N GLN A 241 6.16 8.82 2.26
CA GLN A 241 6.76 8.17 3.42
C GLN A 241 8.16 7.65 3.11
N VAL A 242 8.36 6.96 1.97
CA VAL A 242 9.70 6.54 1.52
C VAL A 242 10.65 7.73 1.41
N PHE A 243 10.23 8.82 0.77
CA PHE A 243 11.10 9.98 0.58
C PHE A 243 11.39 10.73 1.89
N SER A 244 10.48 10.67 2.86
CA SER A 244 10.61 11.29 4.18
C SER A 244 11.29 10.38 5.21
N GLY A 245 11.74 9.18 4.83
CA GLY A 245 12.38 8.23 5.75
C GLY A 245 11.43 7.63 6.78
N LEU A 246 10.12 7.67 6.52
CA LEU A 246 9.09 7.07 7.36
C LEU A 246 8.81 5.64 6.94
N GLN A 247 8.19 4.87 7.83
CA GLN A 247 7.65 3.54 7.49
C GLN A 247 6.61 3.70 6.37
N PRO A 248 6.81 3.06 5.19
CA PRO A 248 5.91 3.23 4.05
C PRO A 248 4.68 2.33 4.16
N ASN A 249 3.84 2.55 5.17
CA ASN A 249 2.64 1.75 5.46
C ASN A 249 1.38 2.24 4.73
N GLY A 250 1.44 3.39 4.06
CA GLY A 250 0.30 4.01 3.37
C GLY A 250 -0.73 4.67 4.28
N VAL A 251 -0.44 4.75 5.59
CA VAL A 251 -1.31 5.33 6.62
C VAL A 251 -0.79 6.71 7.03
N VAL A 252 -1.68 7.71 7.03
CA VAL A 252 -1.36 9.07 7.47
C VAL A 252 -1.69 9.23 8.95
N GLY A 253 -0.83 8.66 9.80
CA GLY A 253 -0.77 8.95 11.25
C GLY A 253 0.07 10.19 11.56
N ASP A 254 0.28 10.52 12.84
CA ASP A 254 0.84 11.82 13.25
C ASP A 254 2.26 12.08 12.73
N ALA A 255 3.12 11.06 12.67
CA ALA A 255 4.44 11.18 12.04
C ALA A 255 4.33 11.61 10.56
N THR A 256 3.42 11.01 9.81
CA THR A 256 3.16 11.36 8.41
C THR A 256 2.50 12.74 8.30
N LYS A 257 1.51 13.06 9.14
CA LYS A 257 0.86 14.39 9.19
C LYS A 257 1.88 15.50 9.44
N LYS A 258 2.75 15.32 10.43
CA LYS A 258 3.84 16.26 10.77
C LYS A 258 4.76 16.44 9.57
N ALA A 259 5.23 15.34 8.99
CA ALA A 259 6.10 15.39 7.82
C ALA A 259 5.45 16.10 6.63
N LEU A 260 4.16 15.89 6.35
CA LEU A 260 3.46 16.57 5.25
C LEU A 260 3.52 18.10 5.39
N TYR A 261 3.36 18.63 6.59
CA TYR A 261 3.46 20.07 6.85
C TYR A 261 4.91 20.57 6.86
N THR A 262 5.85 19.86 7.48
CA THR A 262 7.18 20.41 7.82
C THR A 262 8.31 19.96 6.92
N SER A 263 8.19 18.82 6.25
CA SER A 263 9.26 18.25 5.41
C SER A 263 9.49 19.09 4.15
N ASN A 264 10.74 19.20 3.70
CA ASN A 264 11.10 19.84 2.43
C ASN A 264 11.26 18.83 1.27
N VAL A 265 10.86 17.58 1.48
CA VAL A 265 10.86 16.52 0.46
C VAL A 265 10.15 16.98 -0.81
N ARG A 266 10.71 16.61 -1.96
CA ARG A 266 10.08 16.77 -3.26
C ARG A 266 9.86 15.41 -3.89
N MET A 267 8.70 15.26 -4.51
CA MET A 267 8.24 14.05 -5.17
C MET A 267 8.16 14.21 -6.69
N THR A 268 8.78 15.26 -7.23
CA THR A 268 8.84 15.48 -8.67
C THR A 268 9.74 14.43 -9.32
N VAL A 269 9.19 13.70 -10.28
CA VAL A 269 9.87 12.65 -11.05
C VAL A 269 9.89 12.98 -12.53
N TRP A 270 10.52 12.13 -13.35
CA TRP A 270 10.59 12.36 -14.80
C TRP A 270 9.20 12.27 -15.44
N PRO A 271 8.86 13.17 -16.38
CA PRO A 271 7.63 13.04 -17.15
C PRO A 271 7.69 11.80 -18.06
N PRO A 272 6.55 11.22 -18.45
CA PRO A 272 6.49 10.00 -19.28
C PRO A 272 7.33 10.07 -20.56
N ALA A 273 7.42 11.23 -21.21
CA ALA A 273 8.24 11.42 -22.41
C ALA A 273 9.75 11.16 -22.15
N LYS A 274 10.27 11.68 -21.03
CA LYS A 274 11.66 11.46 -20.63
C LYS A 274 11.90 10.01 -20.21
N VAL A 275 10.95 9.40 -19.51
CA VAL A 275 11.00 7.96 -19.18
C VAL A 275 11.11 7.12 -20.45
N ARG A 276 10.26 7.35 -21.46
CA ARG A 276 10.31 6.63 -22.75
C ARG A 276 11.67 6.78 -23.43
N GLN A 277 12.15 8.02 -23.55
CA GLN A 277 13.45 8.32 -24.16
C GLN A 277 14.57 7.54 -23.46
N HIS A 278 14.56 7.54 -22.13
CA HIS A 278 15.61 6.91 -21.34
C HIS A 278 15.56 5.38 -21.40
N ILE A 279 14.37 4.78 -21.34
CA ILE A 279 14.21 3.33 -21.51
C ILE A 279 14.79 2.89 -22.85
N ARG A 280 14.50 3.60 -23.95
CA ARG A 280 15.06 3.27 -25.27
C ARG A 280 16.58 3.37 -25.33
N ALA A 281 17.18 4.31 -24.60
CA ALA A 281 18.62 4.45 -24.52
C ALA A 281 19.28 3.32 -23.70
N VAL A 282 18.59 2.77 -22.70
CA VAL A 282 19.10 1.69 -21.84
C VAL A 282 18.87 0.30 -22.46
N PHE A 283 17.73 0.08 -23.11
CA PHE A 283 17.36 -1.18 -23.73
C PHE A 283 17.59 -1.12 -25.25
N THR A 284 18.84 -1.22 -25.69
CA THR A 284 19.19 -1.09 -27.12
C THR A 284 18.65 -2.23 -28.00
N ASP A 285 18.51 -3.43 -27.42
CA ASP A 285 18.15 -4.64 -28.16
C ASP A 285 16.63 -4.87 -28.25
N ALA A 286 15.87 -4.26 -27.32
CA ALA A 286 14.41 -4.39 -27.25
C ALA A 286 13.74 -3.09 -26.74
N PRO A 287 14.02 -1.91 -27.34
CA PRO A 287 13.65 -0.61 -26.79
C PRO A 287 12.14 -0.40 -26.67
N ASP A 288 11.39 -0.70 -27.73
CA ASP A 288 9.93 -0.47 -27.73
C ASP A 288 9.18 -1.50 -26.88
N ALA A 289 9.67 -2.73 -26.80
CA ALA A 289 9.12 -3.74 -25.89
C ALA A 289 9.33 -3.33 -24.43
N ALA A 290 10.51 -2.82 -24.07
CA ALA A 290 10.79 -2.34 -22.71
C ALA A 290 9.90 -1.15 -22.34
N VAL A 291 9.67 -0.21 -23.27
CA VAL A 291 8.72 0.90 -23.07
C VAL A 291 7.30 0.36 -22.86
N ALA A 292 6.85 -0.58 -23.67
CA ALA A 292 5.51 -1.17 -23.56
C ALA A 292 5.30 -1.93 -22.25
N ILE A 293 6.33 -2.63 -21.75
CA ILE A 293 6.31 -3.25 -20.42
C ILE A 293 6.17 -2.17 -19.34
N ALA A 294 7.01 -1.14 -19.32
CA ALA A 294 6.95 -0.10 -18.30
C ALA A 294 5.61 0.66 -18.30
N ASP A 295 5.05 0.92 -19.48
CA ASP A 295 3.74 1.57 -19.64
C ASP A 295 2.61 0.67 -19.12
N CYS A 296 2.61 -0.62 -19.46
CA CYS A 296 1.66 -1.59 -18.92
C CYS A 296 1.74 -1.74 -17.39
N GLN A 297 2.96 -1.71 -16.84
CA GLN A 297 3.21 -1.95 -15.42
C GLN A 297 2.91 -0.74 -14.53
N SER A 298 3.16 0.46 -15.03
CA SER A 298 3.18 1.67 -14.19
C SER A 298 2.56 2.91 -14.83
N PHE A 299 2.07 2.82 -16.08
CA PHE A 299 1.70 4.00 -16.89
C PHE A 299 2.87 5.00 -17.02
N LEU A 300 4.10 4.49 -16.98
CA LEU A 300 5.34 5.26 -16.98
C LEU A 300 5.47 6.25 -15.81
N ASP A 301 4.81 5.95 -14.69
CA ASP A 301 4.90 6.70 -13.45
C ASP A 301 5.97 6.09 -12.52
N PRO A 302 7.10 6.78 -12.27
CA PRO A 302 8.14 6.30 -11.34
C PRO A 302 7.65 6.11 -9.90
N LEU A 303 6.55 6.74 -9.51
CA LEU A 303 5.94 6.62 -8.18
C LEU A 303 4.79 5.60 -8.13
N HIS A 304 4.69 4.73 -9.13
CA HIS A 304 3.70 3.66 -9.15
C HIS A 304 4.09 2.55 -8.16
N ILE A 305 3.29 2.38 -7.11
CA ILE A 305 3.50 1.34 -6.09
C ILE A 305 2.27 0.45 -6.07
N LEU A 306 2.47 -0.87 -6.16
CA LEU A 306 1.38 -1.85 -6.03
C LEU A 306 1.60 -2.70 -4.79
N PRO A 307 0.68 -2.68 -3.82
CA PRO A 307 0.69 -3.65 -2.73
C PRO A 307 0.26 -5.01 -3.26
N ASN A 308 0.98 -6.06 -2.88
CA ASN A 308 0.62 -7.43 -3.15
C ASN A 308 -0.21 -7.99 -1.98
N THR A 309 -1.05 -8.98 -2.26
CA THR A 309 -1.81 -9.68 -1.22
C THR A 309 -0.90 -10.33 -0.19
N ASN A 310 0.32 -10.70 -0.57
CA ASN A 310 1.33 -11.27 0.32
C ASN A 310 2.14 -10.24 1.15
N GLY A 311 1.70 -8.98 1.21
CA GLY A 311 2.33 -7.95 2.06
C GLY A 311 3.65 -7.40 1.53
N THR A 312 4.18 -8.01 0.47
CA THR A 312 5.22 -7.39 -0.34
C THR A 312 4.61 -6.31 -1.24
N ARG A 313 5.47 -5.54 -1.88
CA ARG A 313 5.12 -4.53 -2.87
C ARG A 313 5.94 -4.69 -4.13
N ASN A 314 5.42 -4.08 -5.17
CA ASN A 314 6.14 -3.83 -6.42
C ASN A 314 6.35 -2.33 -6.59
N TRP A 315 7.51 -1.96 -7.09
CA TRP A 315 8.01 -0.58 -7.06
C TRP A 315 8.35 -0.02 -8.44
N GLY A 316 7.85 1.18 -8.70
CA GLY A 316 8.26 2.05 -9.80
C GLY A 316 7.94 1.53 -11.19
N LEU A 317 8.71 1.99 -12.17
CA LEU A 317 8.42 1.85 -13.59
C LEU A 317 8.24 0.40 -14.04
N PHE A 318 9.12 -0.48 -13.58
CA PHE A 318 9.12 -1.90 -13.91
C PHE A 318 8.59 -2.76 -12.76
N GLN A 319 7.86 -2.20 -11.80
CA GLN A 319 7.19 -2.97 -10.74
C GLN A 319 8.12 -4.01 -10.09
N ILE A 320 9.36 -3.61 -9.76
CA ILE A 320 10.36 -4.47 -9.14
C ILE A 320 9.85 -4.89 -7.78
N SER A 321 9.72 -6.20 -7.51
CA SER A 321 9.17 -6.70 -6.25
C SER A 321 10.15 -6.50 -5.07
N ASP A 322 9.65 -6.47 -3.84
CA ASP A 322 10.50 -6.43 -2.63
C ASP A 322 11.56 -7.55 -2.61
N LEU A 323 11.21 -8.74 -3.13
CA LEU A 323 12.16 -9.85 -3.22
C LEU A 323 13.30 -9.53 -4.20
N ARG A 324 12.95 -9.13 -5.43
CA ARG A 324 13.94 -8.76 -6.45
C ARG A 324 14.77 -7.56 -6.02
N LEU A 325 14.16 -6.62 -5.32
CA LEU A 325 14.84 -5.44 -4.80
C LEU A 325 15.96 -5.82 -3.84
N ARG A 326 15.71 -6.78 -2.93
CA ARG A 326 16.75 -7.33 -2.02
C ARG A 326 17.85 -8.07 -2.79
N GLU A 327 17.49 -8.92 -3.74
CA GLU A 327 18.47 -9.66 -4.58
C GLU A 327 19.37 -8.70 -5.39
N LEU A 328 18.86 -7.52 -5.75
CA LEU A 328 19.59 -6.49 -6.48
C LEU A 328 20.33 -5.51 -5.55
N GLY A 329 20.30 -5.71 -4.23
CA GLY A 329 20.93 -4.81 -3.25
C GLY A 329 20.31 -3.41 -3.23
N GLY A 330 19.06 -3.26 -3.63
CA GLY A 330 18.36 -1.99 -3.71
C GLY A 330 17.50 -1.67 -2.50
N THR A 331 17.01 -0.43 -2.46
CA THR A 331 16.09 0.09 -1.43
C THR A 331 14.82 0.62 -2.06
N PRO A 332 13.71 0.74 -1.31
CA PRO A 332 12.48 1.35 -1.83
C PRO A 332 12.71 2.75 -2.42
N ARG A 333 13.59 3.55 -1.81
CA ARG A 333 13.94 4.88 -2.33
C ARG A 333 14.60 4.80 -3.70
N GLN A 334 15.55 3.88 -3.88
CA GLN A 334 16.18 3.65 -5.18
C GLN A 334 15.19 3.08 -6.20
N ALA A 335 14.27 2.21 -5.77
CA ALA A 335 13.26 1.68 -6.67
C ALA A 335 12.27 2.74 -7.19
N LEU A 336 12.09 3.85 -6.49
CA LEU A 336 11.32 5.02 -6.94
C LEU A 336 12.14 6.03 -7.77
N ASP A 337 13.48 5.87 -7.81
CA ASP A 337 14.33 6.62 -8.72
C ASP A 337 14.24 6.02 -10.14
N PRO A 338 13.84 6.80 -11.16
CA PRO A 338 13.61 6.25 -12.49
C PRO A 338 14.89 5.72 -13.16
N GLU A 339 16.06 6.33 -12.94
CA GLU A 339 17.32 5.80 -13.49
C GLU A 339 17.61 4.42 -12.91
N TRP A 340 17.61 4.32 -11.58
CA TRP A 340 17.93 3.08 -10.90
C TRP A 340 16.93 1.97 -11.25
N ASN A 341 15.63 2.28 -11.29
CA ASN A 341 14.59 1.30 -11.63
C ASN A 341 14.75 0.77 -13.07
N ILE A 342 14.99 1.66 -14.05
CA ILE A 342 15.23 1.27 -15.45
C ILE A 342 16.48 0.40 -15.57
N ARG A 343 17.58 0.76 -14.90
CA ARG A 343 18.82 -0.03 -14.90
C ARG A 343 18.65 -1.37 -14.20
N ALA A 344 17.90 -1.43 -13.11
CA ALA A 344 17.57 -2.67 -12.41
C ALA A 344 16.79 -3.62 -13.33
N ALA A 345 15.78 -3.11 -14.03
CA ALA A 345 15.03 -3.87 -15.02
C ALA A 345 15.92 -4.38 -16.15
N GLN A 346 16.84 -3.55 -16.66
CA GLN A 346 17.78 -3.96 -17.71
C GLN A 346 18.70 -5.09 -17.23
N ARG A 347 19.16 -5.07 -15.97
CA ARG A 347 19.98 -6.16 -15.40
C ARG A 347 19.20 -7.47 -15.26
N LEU A 348 17.91 -7.40 -14.96
CA LEU A 348 17.05 -8.60 -14.92
C LEU A 348 16.86 -9.15 -16.32
N TRP A 349 16.48 -8.28 -17.27
CA TRP A 349 16.33 -8.62 -18.68
C TRP A 349 17.60 -9.23 -19.28
N SER A 350 18.78 -8.65 -19.01
CA SER A 350 20.04 -9.08 -19.63
C SER A 350 20.47 -10.51 -19.29
N LYS A 351 19.97 -11.07 -18.17
CA LYS A 351 20.31 -12.45 -17.75
C LYS A 351 19.79 -13.51 -18.71
N LYS A 352 18.59 -13.29 -19.29
CA LYS A 352 17.95 -14.23 -20.22
C LYS A 352 17.63 -13.61 -21.58
N ARG A 353 17.86 -12.31 -21.73
CA ARG A 353 17.52 -11.49 -22.91
C ARG A 353 16.02 -11.57 -23.26
N ASP A 354 15.18 -11.65 -22.24
CA ASP A 354 13.72 -11.73 -22.36
C ASP A 354 13.01 -10.96 -21.22
N PHE A 355 11.69 -10.86 -21.29
CA PHE A 355 10.86 -10.17 -20.30
C PHE A 355 10.13 -11.14 -19.34
N HIS A 356 10.71 -12.31 -19.05
CA HIS A 356 10.06 -13.33 -18.22
C HIS A 356 9.72 -12.87 -16.78
N ASP A 357 10.43 -11.89 -16.24
CA ASP A 357 10.11 -11.26 -14.96
C ASP A 357 8.82 -10.40 -14.99
N TRP A 358 8.25 -10.15 -16.18
CA TRP A 358 7.02 -9.36 -16.40
C TRP A 358 5.96 -10.10 -17.23
N PRO A 359 5.48 -11.29 -16.79
CA PRO A 359 4.62 -12.16 -17.59
C PRO A 359 3.25 -11.54 -17.91
N ASN A 360 2.75 -10.63 -17.07
CA ASN A 360 1.40 -10.07 -17.22
C ASN A 360 1.28 -9.00 -18.32
N CYS A 361 2.37 -8.61 -18.97
CA CYS A 361 2.40 -7.55 -19.99
C CYS A 361 2.75 -8.07 -21.40
N GLU A 362 2.65 -9.39 -21.65
CA GLU A 362 2.95 -9.98 -22.96
C GLU A 362 2.19 -9.34 -24.14
N ARG A 363 0.92 -8.95 -23.94
CA ARG A 363 0.14 -8.27 -24.98
C ARG A 363 0.77 -6.95 -25.40
N ALA A 364 1.33 -6.21 -24.44
CA ALA A 364 2.01 -4.95 -24.71
C ALA A 364 3.27 -5.17 -25.58
N VAL A 365 4.03 -6.24 -25.29
CA VAL A 365 5.20 -6.64 -26.08
C VAL A 365 4.83 -7.07 -27.50
N LYS A 366 3.78 -7.89 -27.66
CA LYS A 366 3.27 -8.34 -28.97
C LYS A 366 2.80 -7.16 -29.83
N GLY A 367 2.18 -6.15 -29.22
CA GLY A 367 1.78 -4.91 -29.91
C GLY A 367 2.98 -4.04 -30.33
N ALA A 368 4.01 -3.94 -29.50
CA ALA A 368 5.22 -3.19 -29.85
C ALA A 368 5.97 -3.81 -31.05
N ALA A 369 6.08 -5.14 -31.09
CA ALA A 369 6.78 -5.86 -32.17
C ALA A 369 6.12 -5.68 -33.55
N THR A 370 4.80 -5.47 -33.60
CA THR A 370 4.06 -5.26 -34.87
C THR A 370 4.11 -3.82 -35.38
N THR A 371 4.55 -2.87 -34.56
CA THR A 371 4.66 -1.45 -34.93
C THR A 371 6.07 -1.07 -35.41
N ALA A 372 7.04 -1.99 -35.31
CA ALA A 372 8.37 -1.81 -35.87
C ALA A 372 8.30 -1.93 -37.41
N PRO A 373 8.85 -0.98 -38.20
CA PRO A 373 8.83 -1.09 -39.65
C PRO A 373 9.59 -2.35 -40.09
N ALA A 374 9.00 -3.11 -41.02
CA ALA A 374 9.68 -4.20 -41.70
C ALA A 374 10.95 -3.62 -42.35
N ARG A 375 12.11 -4.15 -41.98
CA ARG A 375 13.40 -3.74 -42.53
C ARG A 375 13.55 -4.13 -43.98
#